data_AF-A0A3M1M3L6-F1
#
_entry.id   AF-A0A3M1M3L6-F1
#
_cell.length_a   1.000
_cell.length_b   1.000
_cell.length_c   1.000
_cell.angle_alpha   90.00
_cell.angle_beta   90.00
_cell.angle_gamma   90.00
#
_symmetry.space_group_name_H-M   'P 1'
#
loop_
_entity.id
_entity.type
_entity.pdbx_description
1 polymer ?
#
loop_
_entity_poly.entity_id
_entity_poly.type
_entity_poly.pdbx_seq_one_letter_code
_entity_poly.pdbx_strand_id
1 'polypeptide(L)'
;MSFLRPGIRTFWNRYKRALIPAAALVFLISAFQASLQRGDWAAVSGIGLAAAILAGLAVIEYRQARLARPLPGPGIVTITERRILYLGPHGGGTLALDDI
;
A
#
# COMPACT_ATOMS: atom_id res chain seq x y z
N MET A 1 24.17 -14.15 -12.89
CA MET A 1 23.08 -15.15 -12.94
C MET A 1 22.30 -15.06 -11.63
N SER A 2 21.06 -14.55 -11.64
CA SER A 2 20.26 -14.48 -10.41
C SER A 2 19.43 -15.76 -10.27
N PHE A 3 19.61 -16.48 -9.16
CA PHE A 3 18.86 -17.70 -8.80
C PHE A 3 17.37 -17.46 -8.50
N LEU A 4 16.94 -16.19 -8.43
CA LEU A 4 15.57 -15.81 -8.11
C LEU A 4 14.73 -15.66 -9.38
N ARG A 5 13.58 -16.35 -9.41
CA ARG A 5 12.57 -16.23 -10.48
C ARG A 5 12.13 -14.76 -10.64
N PRO A 6 11.98 -14.23 -11.86
CA PRO A 6 11.64 -12.82 -12.10
C PRO A 6 10.40 -12.33 -11.35
N GLY A 7 9.40 -13.19 -11.18
CA GLY A 7 8.17 -12.89 -10.43
C GLY A 7 8.39 -12.66 -8.93
N ILE A 8 9.38 -13.31 -8.31
CA ILE A 8 9.72 -13.08 -6.90
C ILE A 8 10.38 -11.72 -6.75
N ARG A 9 11.23 -11.34 -7.72
CA ARG A 9 11.93 -10.05 -7.72
C ARG A 9 10.97 -8.87 -7.88
N THR A 10 9.95 -8.99 -8.74
CA THR A 10 8.93 -7.93 -8.89
C THR A 10 8.07 -7.80 -7.65
N PHE A 11 7.67 -8.92 -7.02
CA PHE A 11 6.96 -8.90 -5.75
C PHE A 11 7.80 -8.26 -4.63
N TRP A 12 9.06 -8.68 -4.48
CA TRP A 12 9.97 -8.13 -3.46
C TRP A 12 10.19 -6.63 -3.63
N ASN A 13 10.49 -6.17 -4.85
CA ASN A 13 10.69 -4.75 -5.11
C ASN A 13 9.44 -3.91 -4.87
N ARG A 14 8.26 -4.49 -5.06
CA ARG A 14 6.97 -3.84 -4.85
C ARG A 14 6.65 -3.65 -3.36
N TYR A 15 6.94 -4.64 -2.52
CA TYR A 15 6.54 -4.64 -1.11
C TYR A 15 7.68 -4.39 -0.12
N LYS A 16 8.94 -4.25 -0.56
CA LYS A 16 10.09 -4.00 0.33
C LYS A 16 9.89 -2.81 1.29
N ARG A 17 9.20 -1.75 0.85
CA ARG A 17 8.93 -0.57 1.68
C ARG A 17 7.93 -0.86 2.80
N ALA A 18 6.97 -1.76 2.57
CA ALA A 18 6.02 -2.22 3.58
C ALA A 18 6.62 -3.29 4.51
N LEU A 19 7.62 -4.05 4.05
CA LEU A 19 8.28 -5.09 4.86
C LEU A 19 9.10 -4.52 6.03
N ILE A 20 9.75 -3.36 5.85
CA ILE A 20 10.55 -2.73 6.91
C ILE A 20 9.70 -2.36 8.14
N PRO A 21 8.60 -1.59 8.03
CA PRO A 21 7.76 -1.27 9.18
C PRO A 21 7.03 -2.51 9.72
N ALA A 22 6.70 -3.49 8.88
CA ALA A 22 6.12 -4.75 9.33
C ALA A 22 7.09 -5.55 10.21
N ALA A 23 8.36 -5.65 9.83
CA ALA A 23 9.38 -6.31 10.64
C ALA A 23 9.63 -5.57 11.96
N ALA A 24 9.66 -4.23 11.92
CA ALA A 24 9.77 -3.40 13.11
C ALA A 24 8.58 -3.59 14.07
N LEU A 25 7.37 -3.75 13.53
CA LEU A 25 6.16 -4.01 14.31
C LEU A 25 6.26 -5.34 15.08
N VAL A 26 6.71 -6.41 14.41
CA VAL A 26 6.90 -7.73 15.06
C VAL A 26 7.90 -7.62 16.21
N PHE A 27 9.00 -6.89 16.00
CA PHE A 27 9.98 -6.65 17.07
C PHE A 27 9.38 -5.88 18.24
N LEU A 28 8.62 -4.81 17.98
CA LEU A 28 7.96 -4.04 19.03
C LEU A 28 6.91 -4.85 19.81
N ILE A 29 6.20 -5.77 19.16
CA ILE A 29 5.26 -6.66 19.86
C ILE A 29 5.99 -7.53 20.88
N SER A 30 7.16 -8.08 20.52
CA SER A 30 7.97 -8.85 21.46
C SER A 30 8.51 -8.00 22.61
N ALA A 31 8.97 -6.78 22.32
CA ALA A 31 9.43 -5.83 23.35
C ALA A 31 8.27 -5.42 24.28
N PHE A 32 7.07 -5.20 23.74
CA PHE A 32 5.87 -4.85 24.50
C PHE A 32 5.50 -5.95 25.50
N GLN A 33 5.49 -7.21 25.06
CA GLN A 33 5.23 -8.36 25.93
C GLN A 33 6.28 -8.48 27.05
N ALA A 34 7.57 -8.28 26.72
CA ALA A 34 8.64 -8.30 27.71
C ALA A 34 8.56 -7.14 28.73
N SER A 35 8.04 -5.98 28.33
CA SER A 35 7.82 -4.84 29.23
C SER A 35 6.61 -5.05 30.15
N LEU A 36 5.53 -5.66 29.64
CA LEU A 36 4.38 -6.04 30.46
C LEU A 36 4.77 -6.99 31.60
N GLN A 37 5.60 -7.98 31.32
CA GLN A 37 6.09 -8.93 32.34
C GLN A 37 6.95 -8.28 33.43
N ARG A 38 7.63 -7.17 33.10
CA ARG A 38 8.48 -6.41 34.03
C ARG A 38 7.71 -5.33 34.81
N GLY A 39 6.44 -5.06 34.47
CA GLY A 39 5.64 -4.02 35.10
C GLY A 39 6.07 -2.58 34.77
N ASP A 40 6.86 -2.38 33.72
CA ASP A 40 7.35 -1.06 33.31
C ASP A 40 6.30 -0.34 32.44
N TRP A 41 5.37 0.35 33.09
CA TRP A 41 4.27 1.07 32.43
C TRP A 41 4.75 2.21 31.50
N ALA A 42 5.90 2.81 31.80
CA ALA A 42 6.47 3.86 30.95
C ALA A 42 6.96 3.24 29.62
N ALA A 43 7.66 2.11 29.68
CA ALA A 43 8.07 1.38 28.47
C ALA A 43 6.87 0.86 27.67
N VAL A 44 5.83 0.35 28.34
CA VAL A 44 4.60 -0.15 27.69
C VAL A 44 3.92 0.96 26.88
N SER A 45 3.72 2.15 27.46
CA SER A 45 3.07 3.27 26.75
C SER A 45 3.90 3.78 25.57
N GLY A 46 5.22 3.91 25.73
CA GLY A 46 6.13 4.31 24.65
C GLY A 46 6.17 3.31 23.49
N ILE A 47 6.29 2.02 23.79
CA ILE A 47 6.28 0.95 22.78
C ILE A 47 4.93 0.88 22.07
N GLY A 48 3.82 1.02 22.81
CA GLY A 48 2.47 1.04 22.24
C GLY A 48 2.28 2.17 21.23
N LEU A 49 2.74 3.39 21.57
CA LEU A 49 2.68 4.53 20.66
C LEU A 49 3.55 4.33 19.41
N ALA A 50 4.78 3.82 19.57
CA ALA A 50 5.64 3.49 18.44
C ALA A 50 5.03 2.42 17.53
N ALA A 51 4.39 1.40 18.10
CA ALA A 51 3.72 0.35 17.34
C ALA A 51 2.53 0.90 16.54
N ALA A 52 1.73 1.80 17.11
CA ALA A 52 0.61 2.43 16.42
C ALA A 52 1.07 3.24 15.19
N ILE A 53 2.15 4.03 15.34
CA ILE A 53 2.74 4.80 14.23
C ILE A 53 3.22 3.87 13.11
N LEU A 54 3.97 2.82 13.47
CA LEU A 54 4.50 1.87 12.50
C LEU A 54 3.40 1.07 11.79
N ALA A 55 2.33 0.72 12.49
CA ALA A 55 1.15 0.10 11.87
C ALA A 55 0.51 1.03 10.83
N GLY A 56 0.36 2.32 11.14
CA GLY A 56 -0.15 3.33 10.21
C GLY A 56 0.72 3.44 8.95
N LEU A 57 2.04 3.55 9.13
CA LEU A 57 2.99 3.60 8.01
C LEU A 57 2.96 2.33 7.16
N ALA A 58 2.90 1.14 7.80
CA ALA A 58 2.81 -0.12 7.08
C ALA A 58 1.55 -0.20 6.21
N VAL A 59 0.40 0.28 6.71
CA VAL A 59 -0.85 0.33 5.94
C VAL A 59 -0.74 1.29 4.76
N ILE A 60 -0.16 2.47 4.94
CA ILE A 60 0.03 3.46 3.87
C ILE A 60 0.92 2.87 2.76
N GLU A 61 2.09 2.34 3.12
CA GLU A 61 3.04 1.73 2.17
C GLU A 61 2.43 0.50 1.47
N TYR A 62 1.67 -0.32 2.20
CA TYR A 62 0.95 -1.45 1.60
C TYR A 62 -0.08 -0.98 0.55
N ARG A 63 -0.85 0.07 0.87
CA ARG A 63 -1.83 0.65 -0.08
C ARG A 63 -1.12 1.22 -1.29
N GLN A 64 -0.04 1.98 -1.12
CA GLN A 64 0.75 2.51 -2.23
C GLN A 64 1.32 1.39 -3.09
N ALA A 65 1.91 0.36 -2.49
CA ALA A 65 2.41 -0.81 -3.22
C ALA A 65 1.28 -1.52 -3.99
N ARG A 66 0.10 -1.68 -3.39
CA ARG A 66 -1.08 -2.29 -4.04
C ARG A 66 -1.60 -1.45 -5.21
N LEU A 67 -1.58 -0.12 -5.07
CA LEU A 67 -2.04 0.84 -6.09
C LEU A 67 -1.00 1.14 -7.17
N ALA A 68 0.28 0.90 -6.91
CA ALA A 68 1.38 1.01 -7.86
C ALA A 68 1.35 -0.12 -8.90
N ARG A 69 0.23 -0.27 -9.60
CA ARG A 69 0.13 -1.05 -10.83
C ARG A 69 0.50 -0.13 -11.97
N PRO A 70 1.48 -0.50 -12.83
CA PRO A 70 1.62 0.18 -14.10
C PRO A 70 0.30 -0.01 -14.86
N LEU A 71 -0.46 1.07 -15.08
CA LEU A 71 -1.61 1.04 -15.97
C LEU A 71 -1.06 0.83 -17.39
N PRO A 72 -1.36 -0.29 -18.05
CA PRO A 72 -0.88 -0.52 -19.40
C PRO A 72 -1.70 0.36 -20.34
N GLY A 73 -1.12 1.47 -20.77
CA GLY A 73 -1.60 2.24 -21.93
C GLY A 73 -2.21 3.61 -21.60
N PRO A 74 -2.07 4.59 -22.52
CA PRO A 74 -2.78 5.86 -22.42
C PRO A 74 -4.29 5.60 -22.48
N GLY A 75 -5.05 6.18 -21.54
CA GLY A 75 -6.50 6.21 -21.66
C GLY A 75 -6.87 7.09 -22.86
N ILE A 76 -7.80 6.63 -23.69
CA ILE A 76 -8.30 7.43 -24.82
C ILE A 76 -9.57 8.12 -24.35
N VAL A 77 -9.57 9.45 -24.41
CA VAL A 77 -10.77 10.28 -24.23
C VAL A 77 -11.19 10.73 -25.61
N THR A 78 -12.41 10.38 -26.02
CA THR A 78 -13.00 10.89 -27.26
C THR A 78 -14.18 11.78 -26.89
N ILE A 79 -14.12 13.03 -27.36
CA ILE A 79 -15.20 13.99 -27.23
C ILE A 79 -15.84 14.10 -28.61
N THR A 80 -17.12 13.75 -28.67
CA THR A 80 -18.00 13.99 -29.83
C THR A 80 -19.14 14.87 -29.36
N GLU A 81 -19.87 15.53 -30.25
CA GLU A 81 -20.92 16.47 -29.87
C GLU A 81 -21.82 15.90 -28.78
N ARG A 82 -21.81 16.56 -27.61
CA ARG A 82 -22.60 16.21 -26.41
C ARG A 82 -22.32 14.83 -25.81
N ARG A 83 -21.24 14.15 -26.19
CA ARG A 83 -20.88 12.82 -25.65
C ARG A 83 -19.40 12.69 -25.31
N ILE A 84 -19.13 12.21 -24.10
CA ILE A 84 -17.78 11.91 -23.59
C ILE A 84 -17.64 10.39 -23.51
N LEU A 85 -16.69 9.83 -24.26
CA LEU A 85 -16.28 8.44 -24.19
C LEU A 85 -14.92 8.36 -23.50
N TYR A 86 -14.86 7.64 -22.37
CA TYR A 86 -13.62 7.33 -21.67
C TYR A 86 -13.32 5.85 -21.82
N LEU A 87 -12.16 5.51 -22.38
CA LEU A 87 -11.67 4.14 -22.47
C LEU A 87 -10.34 4.03 -21.72
N GLY A 88 -10.41 3.49 -20.50
CA GLY A 88 -9.26 3.19 -19.66
C GLY A 88 -8.86 1.71 -19.70
N PRO A 89 -7.62 1.37 -19.30
CA PRO A 89 -7.08 0.00 -19.37
C PRO A 89 -7.84 -1.06 -18.56
N HIS A 90 -8.62 -0.63 -17.56
CA HIS A 90 -9.34 -1.51 -16.64
C HIS A 90 -10.81 -1.12 -16.48
N GLY A 91 -11.30 -0.19 -17.31
CA GLY A 91 -12.66 0.32 -17.23
C GLY A 91 -12.88 1.47 -18.22
N GLY A 92 -14.11 1.62 -18.70
CA GLY A 92 -14.51 2.70 -19.58
C GLY A 92 -15.97 3.05 -19.34
N GLY A 93 -16.38 4.22 -19.83
CA GLY A 93 -17.73 4.73 -19.65
C GLY A 93 -18.09 5.73 -20.72
N THR A 94 -19.39 5.90 -20.94
CA THR A 94 -19.92 6.96 -21.79
C THR A 94 -20.82 7.85 -20.94
N LEU A 95 -20.62 9.16 -21.02
CA LEU A 95 -21.49 10.16 -20.42
C LEU A 95 -22.08 11.00 -21.56
N ALA A 96 -23.41 11.13 -21.62
CA ALA A 96 -24.04 12.16 -22.42
C ALA A 96 -24.13 13.45 -21.59
N LEU A 97 -23.88 14.60 -22.22
CA LEU A 97 -24.05 15.91 -21.57
C LEU A 97 -25.51 16.22 -21.23
N ASP A 98 -26.44 15.40 -21.72
CA ASP A 98 -27.88 15.55 -21.54
C ASP A 98 -28.36 14.83 -20.27
N ASP A 99 -27.51 13.98 -19.70
CA ASP A 99 -27.78 13.19 -18.49
C ASP A 99 -27.30 13.89 -17.19
N ILE A 100 -26.83 15.14 -17.32
CA ILE A 100 -26.36 16.02 -16.23
C ILE A 100 -27.30 17.22 -16.10
#